data_AF-A0A924CCX8-F1
#
_entry.id   AF-A0A924CCX8-F1
#
_cell.length_a   1.000
_cell.length_b   1.000
_cell.length_c   1.000
_cell.angle_alpha   90.00
_cell.angle_beta   90.00
_cell.angle_gamma   90.00
#
_symmetry.space_group_name_H-M   'P 1'
#
loop_
_entity.id
_entity.type
_entity.pdbx_description
1 polymer ?
#
loop_
_entity_poly.entity_id
_entity_poly.type
_entity_poly.pdbx_seq_one_letter_code
_entity_poly.pdbx_strand_id
1 'polypeptide(L)'
;MTTNYDEQPAENAGNDKGLSWYRATELTNDLLREMISYYARAISSEENTPSPNIDTINQLEKKQQEIMAINNNPASFASLEQMNKIIAVLGPLVKKMYA
;
A
#
# COMPACT_ATOMS: atom_id res chain seq x y z
N MET A 1 -6.91 -5.19 -56.14
CA MET A 1 -5.95 -4.74 -55.12
C MET A 1 -6.40 -5.32 -53.79
N THR A 2 -5.83 -6.45 -53.40
CA THR A 2 -5.98 -7.06 -52.08
C THR A 2 -5.09 -6.29 -51.12
N THR A 3 -5.69 -5.60 -50.15
CA THR A 3 -4.97 -5.01 -49.03
C THR A 3 -4.53 -6.13 -48.10
N ASN A 4 -3.21 -6.37 -48.05
CA ASN A 4 -2.59 -7.28 -47.10
C ASN A 4 -2.88 -6.77 -45.68
N TYR A 5 -3.46 -7.65 -44.86
CA TYR A 5 -3.45 -7.54 -43.40
C TYR A 5 -2.07 -7.99 -42.91
N ASP A 6 -1.07 -7.13 -43.08
CA ASP A 6 0.22 -7.31 -42.40
C ASP A 6 0.25 -6.41 -41.16
N GLU A 7 0.22 -7.10 -40.02
CA GLU A 7 0.90 -6.73 -38.78
C GLU A 7 0.61 -5.34 -38.21
N GLN A 8 -0.35 -5.26 -37.29
CA GLN A 8 -0.34 -4.18 -36.30
C GLN A 8 0.84 -4.40 -35.35
N PRO A 9 1.84 -3.50 -35.30
CA PRO A 9 2.99 -3.67 -34.44
C PRO A 9 2.62 -3.29 -33.00
N ALA A 10 2.89 -4.20 -32.05
CA ALA A 10 3.39 -3.99 -30.68
C ALA A 10 3.09 -2.69 -29.86
N GLU A 11 2.04 -1.91 -30.13
CA GLU A 11 1.80 -0.62 -29.44
C GLU A 11 1.06 -0.73 -28.10
N ASN A 12 0.42 -1.87 -27.78
CA ASN A 12 -0.30 -2.02 -26.50
C ASN A 12 0.57 -2.42 -25.31
N ALA A 13 1.80 -2.91 -25.51
CA ALA A 13 2.65 -3.38 -24.40
C ALA A 13 3.24 -2.26 -23.51
N GLY A 14 3.28 -1.02 -24.02
CA GLY A 14 3.77 0.15 -23.27
C GLY A 14 2.72 0.75 -22.35
N ASN A 15 1.44 0.69 -22.75
CA ASN A 15 0.33 1.31 -22.02
C ASN A 15 -0.06 0.51 -20.77
N ASP A 16 -0.03 -0.83 -20.86
CA ASP A 16 -0.35 -1.73 -19.74
C ASP A 16 0.67 -1.66 -18.60
N LYS A 17 1.95 -1.45 -18.93
CA LYS A 17 3.03 -1.29 -17.93
C LYS A 17 2.89 0.01 -17.15
N GLY A 18 2.60 1.12 -17.85
CA GLY A 18 2.36 2.42 -17.22
C GLY A 18 1.11 2.39 -16.33
N LEU A 19 0.02 1.80 -16.82
CA LEU A 19 -1.22 1.65 -16.06
C LEU A 19 -1.07 0.75 -14.83
N SER A 20 -0.31 -0.35 -14.95
CA SER A 20 -0.02 -1.25 -13.83
C SER A 20 0.81 -0.55 -12.75
N TRP A 21 1.81 0.23 -13.16
CA TRP A 21 2.62 1.02 -12.23
C TRP A 21 1.79 2.05 -11.47
N TYR A 22 0.95 2.80 -12.19
CA TYR A 22 0.06 3.79 -11.61
C TYR A 22 -0.89 3.16 -10.57
N ARG A 23 -1.57 2.08 -10.95
CA ARG A 23 -2.49 1.34 -10.05
C ARG A 23 -1.77 0.80 -8.81
N ALA A 24 -0.58 0.21 -8.98
CA ALA A 24 0.20 -0.29 -7.86
C ALA A 24 0.65 0.84 -6.93
N THR A 25 1.00 2.01 -7.48
CA THR A 25 1.37 3.19 -6.71
C THR A 25 0.20 3.69 -5.87
N GLU A 26 -0.98 3.89 -6.49
CA GLU A 26 -2.19 4.31 -5.79
C GLU A 26 -2.57 3.31 -4.69
N LEU A 27 -2.65 2.03 -5.02
CA LEU A 27 -3.03 1.00 -4.05
C LEU A 27 -2.02 0.90 -2.89
N THR A 28 -0.72 1.00 -3.18
CA THR A 28 0.31 1.00 -2.12
C THR A 28 0.14 2.21 -1.20
N ASN A 29 -0.06 3.41 -1.77
CA ASN A 29 -0.29 4.63 -0.99
C ASN A 29 -1.54 4.53 -0.11
N ASP A 30 -2.65 4.04 -0.67
CA ASP A 30 -3.91 3.89 0.06
C ASP A 30 -3.75 2.91 1.22
N LEU A 31 -3.12 1.76 0.99
CA LEU A 31 -2.87 0.77 2.05
C LEU A 31 -1.98 1.34 3.17
N LEU A 32 -0.90 2.05 2.83
CA LEU A 32 -0.03 2.67 3.81
C LEU A 32 -0.77 3.72 4.64
N ARG A 33 -1.55 4.60 3.98
CA ARG A 33 -2.33 5.65 4.64
C ARG A 33 -3.39 5.06 5.57
N GLU A 34 -4.11 4.03 5.13
CA GLU A 34 -5.12 3.33 5.94
C GLU A 34 -4.48 2.70 7.19
N MET A 35 -3.34 2.03 7.04
CA MET A 35 -2.63 1.42 8.17
C MET A 35 -2.12 2.48 9.16
N ILE A 36 -1.54 3.58 8.69
CA ILE A 36 -1.09 4.69 9.57
C ILE A 36 -2.27 5.28 10.34
N SER A 37 -3.39 5.51 9.65
CA SER A 37 -4.61 6.07 10.24
C SER A 37 -5.24 5.09 11.25
N TYR A 38 -5.22 3.80 10.95
CA TYR A 38 -5.68 2.75 11.86
C TYR A 38 -4.88 2.78 13.17
N TYR A 39 -3.54 2.74 13.10
CA TYR A 39 -2.72 2.75 14.31
C TYR A 39 -2.88 4.05 15.10
N ALA A 40 -2.97 5.21 14.43
CA ALA A 40 -3.23 6.48 15.11
C ALA A 40 -4.54 6.46 15.90
N ARG A 41 -5.63 5.93 15.30
CA ARG A 41 -6.93 5.78 15.97
C ARG A 41 -6.86 4.78 17.13
N ALA A 42 -6.15 3.67 16.96
CA ALA A 42 -6.00 2.66 18.01
C ALA A 42 -5.21 3.20 19.21
N ILE A 43 -4.12 3.93 18.97
CA ILE A 43 -3.33 4.62 20.02
C ILE A 43 -4.23 5.58 20.77
N SER A 44 -4.90 6.49 20.05
CA SER A 44 -5.80 7.47 20.66
C SER A 44 -6.95 6.80 21.43
N SER A 45 -7.48 5.69 20.93
CA SER A 45 -8.53 4.94 21.62
C SER A 45 -8.03 4.37 22.95
N GLU A 46 -6.82 3.81 23.00
CA GLU A 46 -6.23 3.23 24.22
C GLU A 46 -5.88 4.32 25.24
N GLU A 47 -5.29 5.43 24.79
CA GLU A 47 -4.97 6.60 25.62
C GLU A 47 -6.19 7.21 26.30
N ASN A 48 -7.36 7.14 25.66
CA ASN A 48 -8.62 7.69 26.17
C ASN A 48 -9.39 6.69 27.07
N THR A 49 -8.86 5.50 27.34
CA THR A 49 -9.48 4.58 28.30
C THR A 49 -9.29 5.07 29.75
N PRO A 50 -10.14 4.65 30.71
CA PRO A 50 -9.96 5.01 32.12
C PRO A 50 -8.65 4.51 32.76
N SER A 51 -8.01 3.49 32.16
CA SER A 51 -6.75 2.92 32.62
C SER A 51 -5.90 2.48 31.42
N PRO A 52 -5.22 3.42 30.73
CA PRO A 52 -4.47 3.13 29.52
C PRO A 52 -3.36 2.10 29.73
N ASN A 53 -3.27 1.13 28.82
CA ASN A 53 -2.20 0.16 28.81
C ASN A 53 -1.00 0.68 28.01
N ILE A 54 0.02 1.13 28.73
CA ILE A 54 1.26 1.69 28.15
C ILE A 54 1.97 0.68 27.24
N ASP A 55 1.98 -0.61 27.58
CA ASP A 55 2.61 -1.63 26.72
C ASP A 55 1.86 -1.78 25.40
N THR A 56 0.53 -1.66 25.43
CA THR A 56 -0.29 -1.69 24.22
C THR A 56 -0.04 -0.47 23.35
N ILE A 57 0.01 0.73 23.94
CA ILE A 57 0.33 1.97 23.23
C ILE A 57 1.71 1.87 22.56
N ASN A 58 2.74 1.47 23.31
CA ASN A 58 4.10 1.30 22.79
C ASN A 58 4.16 0.31 21.61
N GLN A 59 3.40 -0.79 21.68
CA GLN A 59 3.33 -1.75 20.58
C GLN A 59 2.64 -1.18 19.34
N LEU A 60 1.58 -0.39 19.53
CA LEU A 60 0.88 0.28 18.44
C LEU A 60 1.75 1.36 17.78
N GLU A 61 2.44 2.18 18.57
CA GLU A 61 3.39 3.19 18.09
C GLU A 61 4.52 2.56 17.29
N LYS A 62 5.10 1.46 17.78
CA LYS A 62 6.15 0.73 17.06
C LYS A 62 5.66 0.28 15.67
N LYS A 63 4.47 -0.31 15.61
CA LYS A 63 3.87 -0.74 14.33
C LYS A 63 3.58 0.45 13.41
N GLN A 64 3.11 1.57 13.95
CA GLN A 64 2.89 2.78 13.18
C GLN A 64 4.21 3.29 12.58
N GLN A 65 5.29 3.33 13.37
CA GLN A 65 6.62 3.74 12.91
C GLN A 65 7.17 2.82 11.82
N GLU A 66 6.96 1.51 11.92
CA GLU A 66 7.34 0.56 10.87
C GLU A 66 6.64 0.87 9.55
N ILE A 67 5.33 1.16 9.57
CA ILE A 67 4.59 1.55 8.36
C ILE A 67 5.04 2.91 7.82
N MET A 68 5.26 3.89 8.70
CA MET A 68 5.78 5.21 8.30
C MET A 68 7.17 5.12 7.67
N ALA A 69 8.03 4.23 8.16
CA ALA A 69 9.34 3.98 7.58
C ALA A 69 9.24 3.42 6.16
N ILE A 70 8.28 2.54 5.88
CA ILE A 70 8.01 2.06 4.52
C ILE A 70 7.51 3.21 3.64
N ASN A 71 6.56 4.01 4.13
CA ASN A 71 5.98 5.14 3.39
C ASN A 71 7.01 6.22 3.04
N ASN A 72 7.92 6.53 3.97
CA ASN A 72 8.92 7.58 3.80
C ASN A 72 10.18 7.10 3.06
N ASN A 73 10.26 5.82 2.70
CA ASN A 73 11.39 5.25 1.97
C ASN A 73 11.11 5.23 0.46
N PRO A 74 11.81 6.03 -0.37
CA PRO A 74 11.62 6.02 -1.82
C PRO A 74 11.86 4.65 -2.45
N ALA A 75 12.69 3.80 -1.84
CA ALA A 75 12.95 2.45 -2.33
C ALA A 75 11.69 1.55 -2.32
N SER A 76 10.71 1.85 -1.46
CA SER A 76 9.42 1.14 -1.41
C SER A 76 8.62 1.28 -2.72
N PHE A 77 8.86 2.34 -3.49
CA PHE A 77 8.21 2.65 -4.75
C PHE A 77 9.15 2.52 -5.96
N ALA A 78 10.35 1.96 -5.77
CA ALA A 78 11.36 1.88 -6.83
C ALA A 78 11.07 0.82 -7.90
N SER A 79 10.16 -0.12 -7.65
CA SER A 79 9.73 -1.11 -8.62
C SER A 79 8.31 -1.60 -8.38
N LEU A 80 7.66 -2.06 -9.45
CA LEU A 80 6.35 -2.74 -9.38
C LEU A 80 6.41 -3.97 -8.48
N GLU A 81 7.53 -4.69 -8.47
CA GLU A 81 7.74 -5.84 -7.60
C GLU A 81 7.73 -5.43 -6.12
N GLN A 82 8.39 -4.33 -5.75
CA GLN A 82 8.40 -3.84 -4.37
C GLN A 82 7.00 -3.39 -3.92
N MET A 83 6.30 -2.63 -4.76
CA MET A 83 4.92 -2.22 -4.47
C MET A 83 4.00 -3.45 -4.31
N ASN A 84 4.10 -4.44 -5.19
CA ASN A 84 3.32 -5.67 -5.08
C ASN A 84 3.62 -6.48 -3.82
N LYS A 85 4.88 -6.48 -3.34
CA LYS A 85 5.23 -7.09 -2.04
C LYS A 85 4.55 -6.37 -0.89
N ILE A 86 4.54 -5.03 -0.90
CA ILE A 86 3.86 -4.23 0.13
C ILE A 86 2.36 -4.50 0.09
N ILE A 87 1.74 -4.50 -1.10
CA ILE A 87 0.32 -4.81 -1.29
C ILE A 87 -0.03 -6.20 -0.77
N ALA A 88 0.80 -7.22 -1.06
CA ALA A 88 0.57 -8.59 -0.60
C ALA A 88 0.61 -8.72 0.92
N VAL A 89 1.42 -7.90 1.60
CA VAL A 89 1.52 -7.90 3.07
C VAL A 89 0.39 -7.07 3.70
N LEU A 90 0.14 -5.85 3.21
CA LEU A 90 -0.79 -4.92 3.85
C LEU A 90 -2.25 -5.13 3.43
N GLY A 91 -2.50 -5.57 2.19
CA GLY A 91 -3.85 -5.78 1.65
C GLY A 91 -4.73 -6.67 2.54
N PRO A 92 -4.27 -7.87 2.95
CA PRO A 92 -5.03 -8.73 3.85
C PRO A 92 -5.26 -8.13 5.24
N LEU A 93 -4.35 -7.29 5.74
CA LEU A 93 -4.47 -6.65 7.05
C LEU A 93 -5.55 -5.57 7.02
N VAL A 94 -5.51 -4.68 6.02
CA VAL A 94 -6.53 -3.64 5.84
C VAL A 94 -7.91 -4.27 5.64
N LYS A 95 -8.02 -5.34 4.84
CA LYS A 95 -9.30 -6.05 4.65
C LYS A 95 -9.89 -6.57 5.97
N LYS A 96 -9.07 -7.05 6.90
CA LYS A 96 -9.52 -7.53 8.22
C LYS A 96 -9.98 -6.41 9.16
N MET A 97 -9.55 -5.17 8.93
CA MET A 97 -10.01 -4.02 9.74
C MET A 97 -11.45 -3.63 9.44
N TYR A 98 -11.96 -4.01 8.26
CA TYR A 98 -13.29 -3.69 7.76
C TYR A 98 -14.24 -4.90 7.64
N ALA A 99 -13.79 -6.08 8.08
CA ALA A 99 -14.56 -7.31 8.07
C ALA A 99 -15.25 -7.52 9.43
#